data_AF-A0A349WAT3-F1
#
_entry.id   AF-A0A349WAT3-F1
#
_cell.length_a   1.000
_cell.length_b   1.000
_cell.length_c   1.000
_cell.angle_alpha   90.00
_cell.angle_beta   90.00
_cell.angle_gamma   90.00
#
_symmetry.space_group_name_H-M   'P 1'
#
loop_
_entity.id
_entity.type
_entity.pdbx_description
1 polymer ?
#
loop_
_entity_poly.entity_id
_entity_poly.type
_entity_poly.pdbx_seq_one_letter_code
_entity_poly.pdbx_strand_id
1 'polypeptide(L)'
;MALQQIVEQIVIGLGYDLVEIERCPGGLLRITIDLPWAAPVEGAPALPEPFITVEDCEKVTRQLQFALEVDGVDYKRLEVSSPGIDRPLRHEQDFVRFAGSVIDITLKSP
;
A
#
# COMPACT_ATOMS: atom_id res chain seq x y z
N MET A 1 -16.32 -5.91 -3.85
CA MET A 1 -15.24 -6.92 -3.84
C MET A 1 -14.28 -6.76 -5.03
N ALA A 2 -14.75 -6.36 -6.23
CA ALA A 2 -13.89 -6.19 -7.41
C ALA A 2 -12.74 -5.18 -7.25
N LEU A 3 -13.01 -3.97 -6.72
CA LEU A 3 -12.00 -2.90 -6.64
C LEU A 3 -10.72 -3.31 -5.88
N GLN A 4 -10.85 -3.92 -4.71
CA GLN A 4 -9.69 -4.31 -3.89
C GLN A 4 -8.82 -5.33 -4.64
N GLN A 5 -9.45 -6.34 -5.25
CA GLN A 5 -8.74 -7.35 -6.02
C GLN A 5 -8.05 -6.77 -7.26
N ILE A 6 -8.70 -5.85 -7.97
CA ILE A 6 -8.12 -5.20 -9.16
C ILE A 6 -6.89 -4.39 -8.77
N VAL A 7 -7.02 -3.54 -7.75
CA VAL A 7 -5.92 -2.72 -7.27
C VAL A 7 -4.77 -3.60 -6.78
N GLU A 8 -5.08 -4.62 -5.98
CA GLU A 8 -4.09 -5.57 -5.47
C GLU A 8 -3.35 -6.29 -6.61
N GLN A 9 -4.05 -6.81 -7.61
CA GLN A 9 -3.44 -7.48 -8.77
C GLN A 9 -2.49 -6.55 -9.54
N ILE A 10 -2.86 -5.29 -9.71
CA ILE A 10 -2.04 -4.31 -10.45
C ILE A 10 -0.83 -3.91 -9.63
N VAL A 11 -1.02 -3.61 -8.34
CA VAL A 11 0.05 -3.18 -7.43
C VAL A 11 1.10 -4.30 -7.27
N ILE A 12 0.65 -5.53 -7.03
CA ILE A 12 1.53 -6.72 -6.96
C ILE A 12 2.18 -6.99 -8.33
N GLY A 13 1.44 -6.86 -9.42
CA GLY A 13 1.97 -7.03 -10.78
C GLY A 13 3.07 -6.02 -11.16
N LEU A 14 3.06 -4.85 -10.52
CA LEU A 14 4.09 -3.81 -10.66
C LEU A 14 5.27 -3.99 -9.69
N GLY A 15 5.20 -4.96 -8.77
CA GLY A 15 6.24 -5.23 -7.77
C GLY A 15 6.12 -4.40 -6.49
N TYR A 16 4.94 -3.83 -6.21
CA TYR A 16 4.64 -3.10 -4.99
C TYR A 16 3.69 -3.91 -4.10
N ASP A 17 3.62 -3.54 -2.83
CA ASP A 17 2.68 -4.09 -1.86
C ASP A 17 1.52 -3.12 -1.61
N LEU A 18 0.30 -3.63 -1.49
CA LEU A 18 -0.88 -2.83 -1.23
C LEU A 18 -1.10 -2.74 0.28
N VAL A 19 -0.93 -1.55 0.85
CA VAL A 19 -1.12 -1.31 2.29
C VAL A 19 -2.58 -1.02 2.62
N GLU A 20 -3.19 -0.09 1.88
CA GLU A 20 -4.54 0.37 2.18
C GLU A 20 -5.24 0.98 0.95
N ILE A 21 -6.57 0.81 0.91
CA ILE A 21 -7.46 1.54 0.02
C ILE A 21 -8.50 2.25 0.88
N GLU A 22 -8.60 3.57 0.72
CA GLU A 22 -9.56 4.41 1.43
C GLU A 22 -10.43 5.20 0.45
N ARG A 23 -11.74 5.20 0.70
CA ARG A 23 -12.70 6.07 -0.02
C ARG A 23 -13.07 7.23 0.87
N CYS A 24 -12.53 8.40 0.54
CA CYS A 24 -12.77 9.63 1.27
C CYS A 24 -14.02 10.36 0.74
N PRO A 25 -14.66 11.19 1.58
CA PRO A 25 -15.74 12.09 1.16
C PRO A 25 -15.32 12.95 -0.05
N GLY A 26 -16.30 13.30 -0.89
CA GLY A 26 -16.04 14.09 -2.10
C GLY A 26 -15.55 13.28 -3.30
N GLY A 27 -15.52 11.95 -3.22
CA GLY A 27 -15.16 11.07 -4.34
C GLY A 27 -13.65 10.91 -4.52
N LEU A 28 -12.87 11.14 -3.46
CA LEU A 28 -11.44 10.89 -3.45
C LEU A 28 -11.19 9.40 -3.15
N LEU A 29 -10.45 8.73 -4.02
CA LEU A 29 -9.93 7.39 -3.81
C LEU A 29 -8.45 7.49 -3.46
N ARG A 30 -8.08 7.09 -2.25
CA ARG A 30 -6.70 7.07 -1.78
C ARG A 30 -6.19 5.63 -1.74
N ILE A 31 -5.03 5.40 -2.32
CA ILE A 31 -4.39 4.10 -2.38
C ILE A 31 -2.97 4.25 -1.82
N THR A 32 -2.68 3.48 -0.79
CA THR A 32 -1.39 3.49 -0.12
C THR A 32 -0.60 2.26 -0.54
N ILE A 33 0.58 2.49 -1.14
CA ILE A 33 1.49 1.43 -1.62
C ILE A 33 2.80 1.45 -0.86
N ASP A 34 3.43 0.29 -0.74
CA ASP A 34 4.77 0.15 -0.18
C ASP A 34 5.62 -0.83 -1.00
N LEU A 35 6.87 -0.99 -0.63
CA LEU A 35 7.71 -2.05 -1.17
C LEU A 35 7.51 -3.34 -0.39
N PRO A 36 7.56 -4.50 -1.09
CA PRO A 36 7.44 -5.79 -0.43
C PRO A 36 8.58 -5.95 0.56
N TRP A 37 8.23 -6.20 1.82
CA TRP A 37 9.22 -6.47 2.84
C TRP A 37 9.73 -7.91 2.70
N ALA A 38 11.05 -8.06 2.62
CA ALA A 38 11.71 -9.36 2.67
C ALA A 38 12.43 -9.51 4.02
N ALA A 39 12.21 -10.63 4.69
CA ALA A 39 12.90 -10.94 5.94
C ALA A 39 14.42 -10.96 5.70
N PRO A 40 15.22 -10.35 6.61
CA PRO A 40 16.67 -10.39 6.50
C PRO A 40 17.14 -11.86 6.55
N VAL A 41 17.82 -12.29 5.50
CA VAL A 41 18.35 -13.65 5.36
C VAL A 41 19.74 -13.69 6.00
N GLU A 42 20.00 -14.67 6.87
CA GLU A 42 21.33 -14.86 7.47
C GLU A 42 22.39 -14.99 6.37
N GLY A 43 23.34 -14.05 6.33
CA GLY A 43 24.44 -14.02 5.36
C GLY A 43 24.28 -13.04 4.19
N ALA A 44 23.12 -12.38 4.05
CA ALA A 44 22.96 -11.28 3.10
C ALA A 44 23.30 -9.92 3.76
N PRO A 45 23.99 -8.99 3.07
CA PRO A 45 24.19 -7.64 3.60
C PRO A 45 22.83 -6.99 3.82
N ALA A 46 22.67 -6.29 4.94
CA ALA A 46 21.51 -5.46 5.21
C ALA A 46 21.45 -4.36 4.14
N LEU A 47 20.65 -4.58 3.10
CA LEU A 47 20.35 -3.55 2.12
C LEU A 47 19.54 -2.46 2.83
N PRO A 48 19.79 -1.17 2.54
CA PRO A 48 18.95 -0.10 3.06
C PRO A 48 17.51 -0.37 2.67
N GLU A 49 16.58 -0.17 3.61
CA GLU A 49 15.15 -0.29 3.31
C GLU A 49 14.83 0.67 2.16
N PRO A 50 14.40 0.15 1.00
CA PRO A 50 14.11 1.00 -0.13
C PRO A 50 12.85 1.82 0.19
N PHE A 51 12.81 3.05 -0.31
CA PHE A 51 11.68 3.96 -0.14
C PHE A 51 10.92 4.07 -1.46
N ILE A 52 9.60 4.16 -1.37
CA ILE A 52 8.76 4.53 -2.50
C ILE A 52 9.10 5.95 -2.94
N THR A 53 9.43 6.12 -4.21
CA THR A 53 9.69 7.44 -4.81
C THR A 53 8.42 8.02 -5.44
N VAL A 54 8.45 9.31 -5.77
CA VAL A 54 7.34 9.98 -6.47
C VAL A 54 7.09 9.33 -7.84
N GLU A 55 8.14 8.86 -8.51
CA GLU A 55 8.04 8.18 -9.81
C GLU A 55 7.29 6.84 -9.69
N ASP A 56 7.47 6.12 -8.58
CA ASP A 56 6.74 4.87 -8.31
C ASP A 56 5.26 5.13 -8.10
N CYS A 57 4.91 6.14 -7.31
CA CYS A 57 3.53 6.59 -7.15
C CYS A 57 2.91 7.00 -8.50
N GLU A 58 3.66 7.70 -9.37
CA GLU A 58 3.17 8.09 -10.69
C GLU A 58 2.91 6.87 -11.57
N LYS A 59 3.82 5.89 -11.61
CA LYS A 59 3.65 4.64 -12.38
C LYS A 59 2.38 3.90 -11.96
N VAL A 60 2.19 3.72 -10.66
CA VAL A 60 1.01 3.05 -10.11
C VAL A 60 -0.26 3.86 -10.39
N THR A 61 -0.21 5.19 -10.23
CA THR A 61 -1.35 6.08 -10.54
C THR A 61 -1.80 5.90 -11.99
N ARG A 62 -0.87 5.92 -12.94
CA ARG A 62 -1.20 5.76 -14.37
C ARG A 62 -1.85 4.41 -14.65
N GLN A 63 -1.28 3.32 -14.13
CA GLN A 63 -1.83 1.98 -14.35
C GLN A 63 -3.21 1.79 -13.74
N LEU A 64 -3.42 2.32 -12.52
CA LEU A 64 -4.70 2.25 -11.85
C LEU A 64 -5.77 3.08 -12.57
N GLN A 65 -5.44 4.25 -13.13
CA GLN A 65 -6.40 5.02 -13.92
C GLN A 65 -6.97 4.20 -15.08
N PHE A 66 -6.13 3.51 -15.85
CA PHE A 66 -6.58 2.68 -16.97
C PHE A 66 -7.48 1.52 -16.51
N ALA A 67 -7.08 0.82 -15.45
CA ALA A 67 -7.84 -0.33 -14.99
C ALA A 67 -9.19 0.06 -14.34
N LEU A 68 -9.21 1.14 -13.58
CA LEU A 68 -10.42 1.66 -12.95
C LEU A 68 -11.42 2.18 -13.99
N GLU A 69 -10.94 2.75 -15.09
CA GLU A 69 -11.77 3.16 -16.22
C GLU A 69 -12.40 1.95 -16.92
N VAL A 70 -11.64 0.87 -17.14
CA VAL A 70 -12.15 -0.38 -17.75
C VAL A 70 -13.21 -1.05 -16.89
N ASP A 71 -13.03 -1.07 -15.57
CA ASP A 71 -14.01 -1.66 -14.63
C ASP A 71 -15.20 -0.73 -14.32
N GLY A 72 -15.17 0.52 -14.81
CA GLY A 72 -16.23 1.50 -14.59
C GLY A 72 -16.33 1.97 -13.14
N VAL A 73 -15.21 2.04 -12.41
CA VAL A 73 -15.19 2.51 -11.03
C VAL A 73 -15.34 4.04 -11.00
N ASP A 74 -16.43 4.53 -10.40
CA ASP A 74 -16.64 5.97 -10.25
C ASP A 74 -15.78 6.56 -9.11
N TYR A 75 -14.90 7.51 -9.46
CA TYR A 75 -14.13 8.34 -8.55
C TYR A 75 -13.90 9.72 -9.18
N LYS A 76 -13.82 10.76 -8.35
CA LYS A 76 -13.53 12.14 -8.79
C LYS A 76 -12.04 12.45 -8.82
N ARG A 77 -11.29 11.88 -7.88
CA ARG A 77 -9.84 12.08 -7.76
C ARG A 77 -9.18 10.80 -7.26
N LEU A 78 -8.03 10.46 -7.84
CA LEU A 78 -7.18 9.36 -7.41
C LEU A 78 -5.91 9.94 -6.77
N GLU A 79 -5.57 9.47 -5.58
CA GLU A 79 -4.32 9.76 -4.89
C GLU A 79 -3.59 8.45 -4.59
N VAL A 80 -2.34 8.34 -5.03
CA VAL A 80 -1.45 7.24 -4.66
C VAL A 80 -0.34 7.80 -3.79
N SER A 81 -0.14 7.20 -2.62
CA SER A 81 0.82 7.65 -1.62
C SER A 81 1.57 6.47 -0.99
N SER A 82 2.69 6.75 -0.33
CA SER A 82 3.37 5.79 0.54
C SER A 82 2.88 5.94 1.98
N PRO A 83 2.97 4.90 2.83
CA PRO A 83 2.48 4.93 4.21
C PRO A 83 3.29 5.87 5.12
N GLY A 84 4.49 6.29 4.71
CA GLY A 84 5.35 7.18 5.50
C GLY A 84 5.92 6.50 6.75
N ILE A 85 6.16 7.30 7.80
CA ILE A 85 6.79 6.84 9.06
C ILE A 85 5.79 6.03 9.92
N ASP A 86 4.52 6.43 9.93
CA ASP A 86 3.46 5.79 10.71
C ASP A 86 2.73 4.73 9.87
N ARG A 87 3.46 3.68 9.47
CA ARG A 87 2.91 2.59 8.67
C ARG A 87 1.89 1.79 9.49
N PRO A 88 0.61 1.71 9.05
CA PRO A 88 -0.37 0.89 9.75
C PRO A 88 -0.03 -0.60 9.61
N LEU A 89 -0.11 -1.34 10.72
CA LEU A 89 0.08 -2.79 10.72
C LEU A 89 -1.23 -3.47 10.34
N ARG A 90 -1.29 -4.09 9.16
CA ARG A 90 -2.52 -4.75 8.67
C ARG A 90 -2.35 -6.22 8.38
N HIS A 91 -1.23 -6.61 7.80
CA HIS A 91 -0.94 -7.99 7.44
C HIS A 91 -0.10 -8.68 8.51
N GLU A 92 -0.19 -10.01 8.59
CA GLU A 92 0.62 -10.81 9.53
C GLU A 92 2.12 -10.52 9.39
N GLN A 93 2.58 -10.29 8.16
CA GLN A 93 3.97 -9.93 7.87
C GLN A 93 4.40 -8.61 8.51
N ASP A 94 3.48 -7.65 8.66
CA ASP A 94 3.78 -6.37 9.30
C ASP A 94 4.09 -6.57 10.79
N PHE A 95 3.37 -7.46 11.47
CA PHE A 95 3.64 -7.79 12.87
C PHE A 95 4.99 -8.49 13.05
N VAL A 96 5.40 -9.32 12.08
CA VAL A 96 6.72 -9.94 12.09
C VAL A 96 7.82 -8.90 11.84
N ARG A 97 7.62 -7.99 10.88
CA ARG A 97 8.56 -6.91 10.53
C ARG A 97 8.85 -6.00 11.73
N PHE A 98 7.83 -5.65 12.50
CA PHE A 98 7.93 -4.73 13.63
C PHE A 98 7.93 -5.44 15.00
N ALA A 99 8.32 -6.71 15.03
CA ALA A 99 8.44 -7.46 16.27
C ALA A 99 9.49 -6.80 17.21
N GLY A 100 9.04 -6.37 18.40
CA GLY A 100 9.88 -5.68 19.38
C GLY A 100 9.79 -4.15 19.33
N SER A 101 9.04 -3.57 18.39
CA SER A 101 8.74 -2.13 18.34
C SER A 101 7.56 -1.76 19.25
N VAL A 102 7.53 -0.49 19.68
CA VAL A 102 6.36 0.09 20.37
C VAL A 102 5.27 0.34 19.33
N ILE A 103 4.04 -0.10 19.63
CA ILE A 103 2.88 0.08 18.75
C ILE A 103 1.77 0.83 19.48
N ASP A 104 1.05 1.68 18.75
CA ASP A 104 -0.21 2.27 19.19
C ASP A 104 -1.37 1.39 18.69
N ILE A 105 -2.29 1.02 19.60
CA ILE A 105 -3.43 0.16 19.27
C ILE A 105 -4.70 0.88 19.69
N THR A 106 -5.60 1.08 18.73
CA THR A 106 -6.96 1.54 18.99
C THR A 106 -7.93 0.35 18.96
N LEU A 107 -8.59 0.08 20.08
CA LEU A 107 -9.61 -0.96 20.20
C LEU A 107 -10.96 -0.47 19.64
N LYS A 108 -11.72 -1.37 18.99
CA LYS A 108 -13.07 -1.04 18.47
C LYS A 108 -14.11 -0.78 19.56
N SER A 109 -13.90 -1.30 20.76
CA SER A 109 -14.72 -1.06 21.94
C SER A 109 -13.83 -1.26 23.17
N PRO A 110 -14.10 -0.53 24.27
CA PRO A 110 -13.30 -0.60 25.49
C PRO A 110 -13.35 -1.98 26.16
#